data_AF-A0A9P9G5S6-F1
#
_entry.id   AF-A0A9P9G5S6-F1
#
_cell.length_a   1.000
_cell.length_b   1.000
_cell.length_c   1.000
_cell.angle_alpha   90.00
_cell.angle_beta   90.00
_cell.angle_gamma   90.00
#
_symmetry.space_group_name_H-M   'P 1'
#
loop_
_entity.id
_entity.type
_entity.pdbx_description
1 polymer ?
#
loop_
_entity_poly.entity_id
_entity_poly.type
_entity_poly.pdbx_seq_one_letter_code
_entity_poly.pdbx_strand_id
1 'polypeptide(L)'
;MAAARPTQRFLSVADDVLPIRDEERPICEEWLRSIGFLAPGQDQDVWDTIVQNWEQFLKATKTRIVKSGASRRFIQGLGAKQRERIKQAFWERVDGLEGLSERWPVAARQTINKAAEGPDASPFESLAAIWDLDKRRRYQSIWTSLICFLVWSIGQDVGSLEEMGLELDEKQKKDIMEINLAARLDASIYLLADEDLEVLIQGFLTSLLRDDSVVARKNPLLWWTAVLVRSSISGEDEEDFISRGTISMNMLPPDVSISDRVEAIGHYSKVLILDSAFTEWRTGRPGREAWGEEIARDLNMMNNEWFNQEGGQRPDDRLDRRTCQSTAWRRVLEHIEQEGSMWLGQKDKTTMGEIRRLLSLLRGVGN
;
A
#
# COMPACT_ATOMS: atom_id res chain seq x y z
N MET A 1 37.25 18.56 35.96
CA MET A 1 36.77 17.26 35.48
C MET A 1 35.26 17.29 35.44
N ALA A 2 34.67 17.53 34.27
CA ALA A 2 33.21 17.60 34.11
C ALA A 2 32.70 16.22 33.69
N ALA A 3 31.83 15.63 34.51
CA ALA A 3 31.18 14.36 34.24
C ALA A 3 30.29 14.49 33.00
N ALA A 4 30.53 13.63 32.00
CA ALA A 4 29.67 13.51 30.83
C ALA A 4 28.29 13.03 31.27
N ARG A 5 27.25 13.83 30.98
CA ARG A 5 25.86 13.41 31.13
C ARG A 5 25.53 12.36 30.06
N PRO A 6 24.81 11.28 30.40
CA PRO A 6 24.40 10.29 29.40
C PRO A 6 23.39 10.93 28.44
N THR A 7 23.63 10.72 27.15
CA THR A 7 22.73 11.10 26.06
C THR A 7 21.48 10.22 26.12
N GLN A 8 20.47 10.61 26.90
CA GLN A 8 19.14 10.01 26.78
C GLN A 8 18.55 10.38 25.42
N ARG A 9 18.60 9.43 24.48
CA ARG A 9 18.04 9.57 23.13
C ARG A 9 17.30 8.30 22.69
N PHE A 10 16.50 7.73 23.57
CA PHE A 10 15.46 6.79 23.20
C PHE A 10 14.27 7.08 24.10
N LEU A 11 13.22 7.69 23.54
CA LEU A 11 11.92 7.70 24.18
C LEU A 11 11.41 6.26 24.10
N SER A 12 11.32 5.60 25.25
CA SER A 12 10.62 4.34 25.42
C SER A 12 9.16 4.55 25.03
N VAL A 13 8.78 4.10 23.83
CA VAL A 13 7.38 4.02 23.36
C VAL A 13 6.94 2.54 23.30
N ALA A 14 7.73 1.63 23.89
CA ALA A 14 7.40 0.21 23.93
C ALA A 14 6.03 -0.06 24.57
N ASP A 15 5.56 0.82 25.45
CA ASP A 15 4.29 0.67 26.19
C ASP A 15 3.03 0.95 25.34
N ASP A 16 3.14 1.60 24.17
CA ASP A 16 2.00 2.04 23.36
C ASP A 16 1.80 1.22 22.06
N VAL A 17 2.65 0.22 21.81
CA VAL A 17 2.56 -0.60 20.60
C VAL A 17 1.84 -1.91 20.90
N LEU A 18 0.69 -2.13 20.25
CA LEU A 18 -0.10 -3.34 20.48
C LEU A 18 0.70 -4.57 20.04
N PRO A 19 1.02 -5.51 20.95
CA PRO A 19 1.62 -6.77 20.55
C PRO A 19 0.65 -7.53 19.64
N ILE A 20 1.21 -8.38 18.77
CA ILE A 20 0.37 -9.33 18.02
C ILE A 20 -0.43 -10.17 19.02
N ARG A 21 -1.70 -10.45 18.70
CA ARG A 21 -2.51 -11.31 19.57
C ARG A 21 -1.97 -12.73 19.58
N ASP A 22 -2.08 -13.39 20.73
CA ASP A 22 -1.61 -14.78 20.90
C ASP A 22 -2.25 -15.74 19.88
N GLU A 23 -3.51 -15.48 19.51
CA GLU A 23 -4.24 -16.31 18.55
C GLU A 23 -3.85 -16.04 17.08
N GLU A 24 -3.34 -14.85 16.76
CA GLU A 24 -2.90 -14.46 15.41
C GLU A 24 -1.50 -15.00 15.10
N ARG A 25 -0.63 -15.10 16.12
CA ARG A 25 0.74 -15.60 15.99
C ARG A 25 0.84 -16.93 15.23
N PRO A 26 0.14 -18.03 15.61
CA PRO A 26 0.25 -19.30 14.91
C PRO A 26 -0.23 -19.23 13.45
N ILE A 27 -1.20 -18.36 13.15
CA ILE A 27 -1.69 -18.12 11.77
C ILE A 27 -0.57 -17.50 10.92
N CYS A 28 0.06 -16.45 11.44
CA CYS A 28 1.15 -15.76 10.77
C CYS A 28 2.35 -16.68 10.52
N GLU A 29 2.75 -17.48 11.52
CA GLU A 29 3.83 -18.45 11.38
C GLU A 29 3.53 -19.50 10.31
N GLU A 30 2.32 -20.08 10.33
CA GLU A 30 1.92 -21.09 9.36
C GLU A 30 1.84 -20.53 7.95
N TRP A 31 1.35 -19.29 7.81
CA TRP A 31 1.32 -18.61 6.53
C TRP A 31 2.72 -18.39 5.96
N LEU A 32 3.68 -17.90 6.77
CA LEU A 32 5.09 -17.74 6.36
C LEU A 32 5.72 -19.07 5.92
N ARG A 33 5.46 -20.16 6.65
CA ARG A 33 5.89 -21.52 6.24
C ARG A 33 5.29 -21.91 4.89
N SER A 34 4.01 -21.61 4.67
CA SER A 34 3.30 -22.01 3.45
C SER A 34 3.77 -21.26 2.19
N ILE A 35 4.19 -20.00 2.32
CA ILE A 35 4.79 -19.24 1.21
C ILE A 35 6.29 -19.51 1.05
N GLY A 36 6.89 -20.23 2.00
CA GLY A 36 8.30 -20.65 1.96
C GLY A 36 9.29 -19.49 2.06
N PHE A 37 8.98 -18.45 2.85
CA PHE A 37 9.84 -17.28 2.99
C PHE A 37 9.70 -16.64 4.37
N LEU A 38 10.84 -16.36 5.03
CA LEU A 38 10.93 -15.70 6.34
C LEU A 38 10.17 -16.42 7.47
N ALA A 39 9.95 -17.73 7.35
CA ALA A 39 9.38 -18.50 8.46
C ALA A 39 10.33 -18.47 9.68
N PRO A 40 9.82 -18.39 10.92
CA PRO A 40 10.68 -18.41 12.10
C PRO A 40 11.65 -19.59 12.11
N GLY A 41 12.94 -19.31 12.35
CA GLY A 41 14.00 -20.31 12.30
C GLY A 41 14.51 -20.66 10.89
N GLN A 42 13.98 -20.01 9.85
CA GLN A 42 14.45 -20.07 8.46
C GLN A 42 14.81 -18.66 7.99
N ASP A 43 15.66 -18.55 6.97
CA ASP A 43 16.04 -17.27 6.33
C ASP A 43 16.52 -16.20 7.34
N GLN A 44 17.17 -16.60 8.45
CA GLN A 44 17.54 -15.67 9.52
C GLN A 44 18.56 -14.64 9.06
N ASP A 45 19.53 -15.04 8.23
CA ASP A 45 20.52 -14.17 7.60
C ASP A 45 19.87 -13.13 6.68
N VAL A 46 18.86 -13.57 5.91
CA VAL A 46 18.06 -12.69 5.06
C VAL A 46 17.26 -11.72 5.92
N TRP A 47 16.63 -12.20 7.00
CA TRP A 47 15.88 -11.37 7.94
C TRP A 47 16.75 -10.30 8.61
N ASP A 48 17.91 -10.69 9.12
CA ASP A 48 18.86 -9.77 9.76
C ASP A 48 19.32 -8.68 8.76
N THR A 49 19.54 -9.07 7.49
CA THR A 49 19.88 -8.14 6.41
C THR A 49 18.74 -7.15 6.12
N ILE A 50 17.49 -7.62 6.09
CA ILE A 50 16.30 -6.77 5.92
C ILE A 50 16.20 -5.75 7.06
N VAL A 51 16.34 -6.20 8.31
CA VAL A 51 16.29 -5.34 9.49
C VAL A 51 17.39 -4.29 9.44
N GLN A 52 18.63 -4.69 9.14
CA GLN A 52 19.76 -3.78 9.03
C GLN A 52 19.55 -2.72 7.94
N ASN A 53 19.09 -3.12 6.75
CA ASN A 53 18.83 -2.18 5.65
C ASN A 53 17.65 -1.26 5.95
N TRP A 54 16.60 -1.77 6.61
CA TRP A 54 15.48 -0.94 7.07
C TRP A 54 15.93 0.14 8.06
N GLU A 55 16.79 -0.21 9.03
CA GLU A 55 17.35 0.78 9.94
C GLU A 55 18.18 1.84 9.21
N GLN A 56 19.00 1.43 8.25
CA GLN A 56 19.81 2.34 7.44
C GLN A 56 18.93 3.27 6.62
N PHE A 57 17.88 2.74 6.00
CA PHE A 57 16.85 3.51 5.30
C PHE A 57 16.24 4.58 6.22
N LEU A 58 15.77 4.21 7.41
CA LEU A 58 15.19 5.16 8.36
C LEU A 58 16.21 6.20 8.84
N LYS A 59 17.46 5.80 9.07
CA LYS A 59 18.56 6.71 9.46
C LYS A 59 18.92 7.69 8.34
N ALA A 60 18.87 7.26 7.08
CA ALA A 60 19.21 8.05 5.89
C ALA A 60 18.09 9.02 5.48
N THR A 61 16.83 8.61 5.66
CA THR A 61 15.65 9.39 5.25
C THR A 61 15.03 10.23 6.36
N LYS A 62 15.63 10.24 7.56
CA LYS A 62 15.15 11.10 8.65
C LYS A 62 15.34 12.59 8.36
N THR A 63 14.32 13.38 8.71
CA THR A 63 14.47 14.84 8.79
C THR A 63 15.29 15.19 10.02
N ARG A 64 16.38 15.95 9.86
CA ARG A 64 17.23 16.37 10.99
C ARG A 64 16.69 17.67 11.59
N ILE A 65 16.52 17.69 12.91
CA ILE A 65 16.19 18.90 13.66
C ILE A 65 17.50 19.44 14.25
N VAL A 66 17.95 20.61 13.79
CA VAL A 66 19.32 21.09 14.08
C VAL A 66 19.39 22.07 15.25
N LYS A 67 18.28 22.40 15.93
CA LYS A 67 18.26 23.33 17.07
C LYS A 67 17.17 23.01 18.10
N SER A 68 17.40 23.33 19.38
CA SER A 68 16.39 23.25 20.46
C SER A 68 15.71 24.61 20.72
N GLY A 69 14.48 24.60 21.27
CA GLY A 69 13.70 25.81 21.59
C GLY A 69 12.98 26.47 20.41
N ALA A 70 12.68 27.76 20.52
CA ALA A 70 11.88 28.56 19.55
C ALA A 70 12.53 28.75 18.16
N SER A 71 13.66 28.10 17.88
CA SER A 71 14.42 28.19 16.62
C SER A 71 14.66 26.83 15.97
N ARG A 72 13.73 25.87 16.14
CA ARG A 72 13.78 24.59 15.43
C ARG A 72 13.84 24.84 13.92
N ARG A 73 14.97 24.50 13.30
CA ARG A 73 15.10 24.43 11.84
C ARG A 73 15.11 22.96 11.44
N PHE A 74 14.17 22.60 10.58
CA PHE A 74 14.10 21.29 9.95
C PHE A 74 15.00 21.31 8.72
N ILE A 75 16.04 20.48 8.73
CA ILE A 75 16.91 20.29 7.57
C ILE A 75 16.61 18.90 7.02
N GLN A 76 15.98 18.87 5.85
CA GLN A 76 15.75 17.65 5.10
C GLN A 76 16.95 17.38 4.20
N GLY A 77 17.62 16.25 4.43
CA GLY A 77 18.60 15.72 3.47
C GLY A 77 17.90 15.22 2.20
N LEU A 78 18.69 14.89 1.16
CA LEU A 78 18.15 14.43 -0.13
C LEU A 78 17.22 13.21 0.02
N GLY A 79 17.61 12.21 0.82
CA GLY A 79 16.77 11.03 1.08
C GLY A 79 15.44 11.36 1.78
N ALA A 80 15.44 12.33 2.70
CA ALA A 80 14.22 12.79 3.37
C ALA A 80 13.27 13.52 2.39
N LYS A 81 13.83 14.35 1.50
CA LYS A 81 13.05 15.03 0.45
C LYS A 81 12.46 14.04 -0.55
N GLN A 82 13.26 13.06 -0.97
CA GLN A 82 12.82 12.02 -1.91
C GLN A 82 11.66 11.20 -1.32
N ARG A 83 11.81 10.74 -0.07
CA ARG A 83 10.74 10.05 0.68
C ARG A 83 9.47 10.89 0.75
N GLU A 84 9.57 12.19 1.06
CA GLU A 84 8.41 13.06 1.17
C GLU A 84 7.70 13.26 -0.19
N ARG A 85 8.46 13.38 -1.28
CA ARG A 85 7.90 13.48 -2.65
C ARG A 85 7.16 12.22 -3.07
N ILE A 86 7.74 11.04 -2.82
CA ILE A 86 7.08 9.75 -3.11
C ILE A 86 5.79 9.64 -2.28
N LYS A 87 5.86 9.96 -0.99
CA LYS A 87 4.68 9.98 -0.11
C LYS A 87 3.60 10.90 -0.66
N GLN A 88 3.94 12.14 -0.97
CA GLN A 88 2.99 13.13 -1.47
C GLN A 88 2.34 12.66 -2.78
N ALA A 89 3.14 12.26 -3.77
CA ALA A 89 2.63 11.78 -5.06
C ALA A 89 1.73 10.56 -4.90
N PHE A 90 2.12 9.57 -4.10
CA PHE A 90 1.29 8.42 -3.83
C PHE A 90 -0.03 8.82 -3.14
N TRP A 91 0.03 9.64 -2.09
CA TRP A 91 -1.15 10.03 -1.30
C TRP A 91 -2.13 10.87 -2.11
N GLU A 92 -1.65 11.86 -2.86
CA GLU A 92 -2.48 12.70 -3.74
C GLU A 92 -3.18 11.85 -4.79
N ARG A 93 -2.45 10.92 -5.42
CA ARG A 93 -3.01 10.02 -6.42
C ARG A 93 -4.10 9.14 -5.84
N VAL A 94 -3.83 8.41 -4.76
CA VAL A 94 -4.82 7.47 -4.20
C VAL A 94 -5.97 8.18 -3.48
N ASP A 95 -5.77 9.37 -2.89
CA ASP A 95 -6.87 10.19 -2.35
C ASP A 95 -7.87 10.54 -3.47
N GLY A 96 -7.36 10.88 -4.66
CA GLY A 96 -8.17 11.09 -5.85
C GLY A 96 -8.94 9.83 -6.26
N LEU A 97 -8.25 8.67 -6.31
CA LEU A 97 -8.88 7.39 -6.68
C LEU A 97 -9.92 6.91 -5.66
N GLU A 98 -9.73 7.15 -4.37
CA GLU A 98 -10.72 6.87 -3.31
C GLU A 98 -11.99 7.71 -3.52
N GLY A 99 -11.83 9.00 -3.82
CA GLY A 99 -12.94 9.89 -4.15
C GLY A 99 -13.68 9.48 -5.42
N LEU A 100 -12.95 8.99 -6.44
CA LEU A 100 -13.52 8.45 -7.67
C LEU A 100 -14.24 7.11 -7.42
N SER A 101 -13.73 6.28 -6.52
CA SER A 101 -14.33 4.99 -6.16
C SER A 101 -15.77 5.16 -5.63
N GLU A 102 -16.05 6.23 -4.88
CA GLU A 102 -17.40 6.56 -4.41
C GLU A 102 -18.35 7.06 -5.50
N ARG A 103 -17.85 7.48 -6.67
CA ARG A 103 -18.71 7.82 -7.82
C ARG A 103 -19.30 6.59 -8.48
N TRP A 104 -18.67 5.42 -8.31
CA TRP A 104 -19.13 4.22 -8.95
C TRP A 104 -20.50 3.77 -8.42
N PRO A 105 -21.38 3.25 -9.30
CA PRO A 105 -22.63 2.65 -8.88
C PRO A 105 -22.42 1.50 -7.91
N VAL A 106 -23.40 1.30 -7.02
CA VAL A 106 -23.43 0.18 -6.07
C VAL A 106 -23.13 -1.15 -6.76
N ALA A 107 -23.69 -1.37 -7.97
CA ALA A 107 -23.42 -2.56 -8.77
C ALA A 107 -21.92 -2.77 -9.05
N ALA A 108 -21.20 -1.72 -9.47
CA ALA A 108 -19.76 -1.80 -9.74
C ALA A 108 -18.94 -2.01 -8.46
N ARG A 109 -19.26 -1.26 -7.39
CA ARG A 109 -18.62 -1.41 -6.08
C ARG A 109 -18.85 -2.81 -5.49
N GLN A 110 -20.02 -3.39 -5.72
CA GLN A 110 -20.32 -4.76 -5.33
C GLN A 110 -19.58 -5.78 -6.19
N THR A 111 -19.51 -5.59 -7.51
CA THR A 111 -18.74 -6.46 -8.42
C THR A 111 -17.28 -6.57 -8.00
N ILE A 112 -16.60 -5.42 -7.81
CA ILE A 112 -15.18 -5.43 -7.43
C ILE A 112 -14.95 -6.04 -6.04
N ASN A 113 -15.84 -5.76 -5.08
CA ASN A 113 -15.68 -6.32 -3.73
C ASN A 113 -15.95 -7.82 -3.71
N LYS A 114 -16.95 -8.31 -4.46
CA LYS A 114 -17.21 -9.75 -4.58
C LYS A 114 -16.04 -10.48 -5.21
N ALA A 115 -15.42 -9.88 -6.23
CA ALA A 115 -14.24 -10.43 -6.87
C ALA A 115 -13.02 -10.50 -5.91
N ALA A 116 -12.97 -9.67 -4.88
CA ALA A 116 -11.89 -9.65 -3.89
C ALA A 116 -12.18 -10.48 -2.62
N GLU A 117 -13.43 -10.49 -2.15
CA GLU A 117 -13.82 -10.97 -0.82
C GLU A 117 -14.82 -12.14 -0.86
N GLY A 118 -15.35 -12.47 -2.04
CA GLY A 118 -16.29 -13.58 -2.24
C GLY A 118 -17.74 -13.14 -2.50
N PRO A 119 -18.64 -14.08 -2.83
CA PRO A 119 -19.98 -13.78 -3.35
C PRO A 119 -20.89 -13.02 -2.38
N ASP A 120 -20.64 -13.13 -1.07
CA ASP A 120 -21.46 -12.52 -0.01
C ASP A 120 -20.98 -11.10 0.38
N ALA A 121 -19.94 -10.59 -0.28
CA ALA A 121 -19.37 -9.29 0.04
C ALA A 121 -20.37 -8.14 -0.21
N SER A 122 -20.41 -7.20 0.73
CA SER A 122 -21.12 -5.92 0.59
C SER A 122 -20.46 -5.06 -0.51
N PRO A 123 -21.14 -4.03 -1.01
CA PRO A 123 -20.50 -3.06 -1.89
C PRO A 123 -19.21 -2.50 -1.29
N PHE A 124 -18.18 -2.34 -2.12
CA PHE A 124 -16.93 -1.72 -1.70
C PHE A 124 -17.18 -0.33 -1.13
N GLU A 125 -16.56 -0.04 0.00
CA GLU A 125 -16.58 1.27 0.66
C GLU A 125 -15.17 1.85 0.63
N SER A 126 -15.00 3.03 0.02
CA SER A 126 -13.74 3.75 0.00
C SER A 126 -13.49 4.46 1.33
N LEU A 127 -12.24 4.87 1.56
CA LEU A 127 -11.83 5.66 2.74
C LEU A 127 -11.79 7.16 2.42
N ALA A 128 -12.53 7.63 1.40
CA ALA A 128 -12.51 9.02 0.97
C ALA A 128 -13.01 10.01 2.04
N ALA A 129 -13.91 9.55 2.92
CA ALA A 129 -14.56 10.39 3.91
C ALA A 129 -13.61 11.00 4.94
N ILE A 130 -13.91 12.22 5.37
CA ILE A 130 -13.08 12.98 6.30
C ILE A 130 -12.96 12.29 7.66
N TRP A 131 -14.00 11.60 8.11
CA TRP A 131 -13.98 10.82 9.36
C TRP A 131 -13.12 9.55 9.25
N ASP A 132 -12.82 9.08 8.04
CA ASP A 132 -11.90 7.96 7.79
C ASP A 132 -10.45 8.43 7.53
N LEU A 133 -10.18 9.74 7.62
CA LEU A 133 -8.86 10.32 7.30
C LEU A 133 -7.73 9.64 8.09
N ASP A 134 -7.92 9.40 9.38
CA ASP A 134 -6.89 8.79 10.21
C ASP A 134 -6.60 7.34 9.80
N LYS A 135 -7.63 6.55 9.49
CA LYS A 135 -7.49 5.18 8.96
C LYS A 135 -6.82 5.21 7.59
N ARG A 136 -7.25 6.12 6.71
CA ARG A 136 -6.68 6.34 5.38
C ARG A 136 -5.18 6.63 5.44
N ARG A 137 -4.73 7.58 6.27
CA ARG A 137 -3.30 7.92 6.39
C ARG A 137 -2.46 6.76 6.93
N ARG A 138 -2.99 5.97 7.87
CA ARG A 138 -2.33 4.74 8.34
C ARG A 138 -2.20 3.71 7.23
N TYR A 139 -3.27 3.47 6.45
CA TYR A 139 -3.27 2.50 5.35
C TYR A 139 -2.30 2.92 4.23
N GLN A 140 -2.28 4.21 3.88
CA GLN A 140 -1.36 4.73 2.88
C GLN A 140 0.10 4.58 3.30
N SER A 141 0.40 4.71 4.59
CA SER A 141 1.76 4.52 5.10
C SER A 141 2.30 3.11 4.85
N ILE A 142 1.45 2.06 4.84
CA ILE A 142 1.86 0.67 4.57
C ILE A 142 2.41 0.50 3.14
N TRP A 143 1.75 1.14 2.17
CA TRP A 143 2.21 1.18 0.78
C TRP A 143 3.38 2.13 0.59
N THR A 144 3.35 3.28 1.27
CA THR A 144 4.43 4.26 1.17
C THR A 144 5.76 3.68 1.68
N SER A 145 5.73 2.89 2.76
CA SER A 145 6.91 2.22 3.28
C SER A 145 7.50 1.23 2.28
N LEU A 146 6.66 0.46 1.58
CA LEU A 146 7.09 -0.44 0.51
C LEU A 146 7.83 0.34 -0.58
N ILE A 147 7.17 1.34 -1.16
CA ILE A 147 7.72 2.10 -2.30
C ILE A 147 9.02 2.80 -1.89
N CYS A 148 9.01 3.52 -0.77
CA CYS A 148 10.18 4.26 -0.32
C CYS A 148 11.37 3.33 -0.02
N PHE A 149 11.11 2.15 0.55
CA PHE A 149 12.17 1.22 0.89
C PHE A 149 12.79 0.61 -0.37
N LEU A 150 11.98 0.15 -1.32
CA LEU A 150 12.47 -0.37 -2.60
C LEU A 150 13.30 0.68 -3.37
N VAL A 151 12.76 1.91 -3.48
CA VAL A 151 13.43 3.03 -4.16
C VAL A 151 14.74 3.39 -3.48
N TRP A 152 14.77 3.39 -2.15
CA TRP A 152 15.99 3.69 -1.41
C TRP A 152 17.04 2.59 -1.60
N SER A 153 16.65 1.31 -1.46
CA SER A 153 17.56 0.17 -1.56
C SER A 153 18.19 0.07 -2.94
N ILE A 154 17.40 0.10 -4.02
CA ILE A 154 17.93 0.07 -5.39
C ILE A 154 18.81 1.29 -5.69
N GLY A 155 18.52 2.42 -5.04
CA GLY A 155 19.28 3.65 -5.18
C GLY A 155 20.60 3.67 -4.42
N GLN A 156 20.83 2.74 -3.49
CA GLN A 156 22.14 2.51 -2.85
C GLN A 156 22.96 1.51 -3.65
N ASP A 157 22.38 0.33 -3.91
CA ASP A 157 22.97 -0.74 -4.68
C ASP A 157 21.86 -1.64 -5.26
N VAL A 158 21.96 -1.97 -6.54
CA VAL A 158 20.99 -2.85 -7.20
C VAL A 158 21.00 -4.25 -6.57
N GLY A 159 22.15 -4.71 -6.07
CA GLY A 159 22.29 -6.00 -5.38
C GLY A 159 21.67 -6.03 -3.98
N SER A 160 21.37 -4.88 -3.36
CA SER A 160 20.87 -4.80 -1.98
C SER A 160 19.52 -5.52 -1.80
N LEU A 161 18.65 -5.47 -2.81
CA LEU A 161 17.36 -6.17 -2.76
C LEU A 161 17.53 -7.69 -2.87
N GLU A 162 18.49 -8.15 -3.68
CA GLU A 162 18.79 -9.58 -3.85
C GLU A 162 19.39 -10.18 -2.57
N GLU A 163 20.26 -9.44 -1.88
CA GLU A 163 20.77 -9.80 -0.54
C GLU A 163 19.66 -9.93 0.50
N MET A 164 18.60 -9.12 0.37
CA MET A 164 17.38 -9.20 1.18
C MET A 164 16.37 -10.26 0.67
N GLY A 165 16.79 -11.12 -0.26
CA GLY A 165 15.98 -12.21 -0.78
C GLY A 165 14.88 -11.77 -1.76
N LEU A 166 14.94 -10.56 -2.30
CA LEU A 166 14.04 -10.06 -3.35
C LEU A 166 14.75 -10.00 -4.71
N GLU A 167 14.43 -10.97 -5.55
CA GLU A 167 14.87 -11.09 -6.94
C GLU A 167 13.91 -10.36 -7.87
N LEU A 168 14.24 -9.12 -8.21
CA LEU A 168 13.46 -8.33 -9.15
C LEU A 168 13.76 -8.72 -10.60
N ASP A 169 12.72 -8.76 -11.44
CA ASP A 169 12.92 -8.82 -12.89
C ASP A 169 13.39 -7.45 -13.45
N GLU A 170 13.87 -7.44 -14.70
CA GLU A 170 14.40 -6.23 -15.33
C GLU A 170 13.35 -5.11 -15.47
N LYS A 171 12.07 -5.46 -15.63
CA LYS A 171 10.99 -4.49 -15.72
C LYS A 171 10.75 -3.83 -14.36
N GLN A 172 10.65 -4.62 -13.29
CA GLN A 172 10.50 -4.13 -11.92
C GLN A 172 11.70 -3.27 -11.51
N LYS A 173 12.93 -3.69 -11.83
CA LYS A 173 14.14 -2.88 -11.61
C LYS A 173 14.04 -1.52 -12.31
N LYS A 174 13.65 -1.52 -13.59
CA LYS A 174 13.45 -0.30 -14.38
C LYS A 174 12.37 0.61 -13.78
N ASP A 175 11.19 0.08 -13.46
CA ASP A 175 10.07 0.85 -12.89
C ASP A 175 10.50 1.55 -11.58
N ILE A 176 11.19 0.84 -10.67
CA ILE A 176 11.68 1.42 -9.40
C ILE A 176 12.78 2.47 -9.66
N MET A 177 13.66 2.25 -10.64
CA MET A 177 14.68 3.22 -11.04
C MET A 177 14.06 4.51 -11.63
N GLU A 178 12.99 4.40 -12.40
CA GLU A 178 12.26 5.55 -12.94
C GLU A 178 11.60 6.37 -11.81
N ILE A 179 10.94 5.71 -10.86
CA ILE A 179 10.41 6.35 -9.64
C ILE A 179 11.55 7.03 -8.85
N ASN A 180 12.69 6.35 -8.68
CA ASN A 180 13.86 6.90 -7.98
C ASN A 180 14.35 8.20 -8.65
N LEU A 181 14.49 8.19 -9.97
CA LEU A 181 14.94 9.34 -10.76
C LEU A 181 13.93 10.50 -10.67
N ALA A 182 12.65 10.22 -10.95
CA ALA A 182 11.57 11.21 -10.91
C ALA A 182 11.42 11.86 -9.52
N ALA A 183 11.59 11.10 -8.44
CA ALA A 183 11.52 11.63 -7.07
C ALA A 183 12.74 12.48 -6.68
N ARG A 184 13.91 12.28 -7.31
CA ARG A 184 15.13 13.08 -7.06
C ARG A 184 15.14 14.41 -7.80
N LEU A 185 14.60 14.44 -9.02
CA LEU A 185 14.56 15.64 -9.84
C LEU A 185 13.69 16.73 -9.19
N ASP A 186 14.13 17.98 -9.28
CA ASP A 186 13.34 19.10 -8.79
C ASP A 186 12.20 19.41 -9.78
N ALA A 187 11.06 19.90 -9.27
CA ALA A 187 9.87 20.20 -10.08
C ALA A 187 10.16 21.21 -11.21
N SER A 188 11.25 21.96 -11.12
CA SER A 188 11.71 22.90 -12.14
C SER A 188 12.43 22.25 -13.34
N ILE A 189 12.81 20.98 -13.24
CA ILE A 189 13.47 20.19 -14.31
C ILE A 189 12.48 19.21 -14.98
N TYR A 190 11.22 19.17 -14.50
CA TYR A 190 10.15 18.26 -14.96
C TYR A 190 9.78 18.35 -16.45
N LEU A 191 10.26 19.34 -17.19
CA LEU A 191 10.06 19.43 -18.64
C LEU A 191 10.77 18.31 -19.44
N LEU A 192 11.52 17.42 -18.77
CA LEU A 192 12.25 16.30 -19.37
C LEU A 192 11.77 14.92 -18.92
N ALA A 193 10.82 14.83 -17.98
CA ALA A 193 10.23 13.55 -17.59
C ALA A 193 9.03 13.24 -18.49
N ASP A 194 9.01 12.04 -19.07
CA ASP A 194 7.97 11.61 -20.03
C ASP A 194 6.63 11.29 -19.32
N GLU A 195 6.68 10.95 -18.02
CA GLU A 195 5.51 10.61 -17.19
C GLU A 195 5.62 11.19 -15.77
N ASP A 196 4.47 11.60 -15.21
CA ASP A 196 4.37 12.13 -13.84
C ASP A 196 4.64 11.04 -12.78
N LEU A 197 5.30 11.41 -11.67
CA LEU A 197 5.66 10.48 -10.58
C LEU A 197 4.44 9.69 -10.04
N GLU A 198 3.27 10.32 -10.00
CA GLU A 198 2.01 9.67 -9.60
C GLU A 198 1.63 8.49 -10.50
N VAL A 199 1.80 8.67 -11.81
CA VAL A 199 1.48 7.67 -12.84
C VAL A 199 2.47 6.52 -12.78
N LEU A 200 3.77 6.83 -12.64
CA LEU A 200 4.82 5.82 -12.46
C LEU A 200 4.57 4.95 -11.22
N ILE A 201 4.24 5.58 -10.09
CA ILE A 201 3.93 4.85 -8.85
C ILE A 201 2.70 3.98 -9.04
N GLN A 202 1.60 4.52 -9.58
CA GLN A 202 0.40 3.72 -9.81
C GLN A 202 0.67 2.55 -10.76
N GLY A 203 1.37 2.78 -11.86
CA GLY A 203 1.70 1.77 -12.86
C GLY A 203 2.52 0.64 -12.25
N PHE A 204 3.54 0.99 -11.46
CA PHE A 204 4.34 0.03 -10.70
C PHE A 204 3.47 -0.78 -9.73
N LEU A 205 2.68 -0.15 -8.86
CA LEU A 205 1.85 -0.87 -7.90
C LEU A 205 0.82 -1.77 -8.58
N THR A 206 0.22 -1.31 -9.67
CA THR A 206 -0.73 -2.10 -10.48
C THR A 206 -0.03 -3.31 -11.11
N SER A 207 1.23 -3.18 -11.54
CA SER A 207 2.00 -4.30 -12.08
C SER A 207 2.31 -5.35 -11.00
N LEU A 208 2.59 -4.93 -9.75
CA LEU A 208 2.77 -5.86 -8.63
C LEU A 208 1.52 -6.67 -8.32
N LEU A 209 0.34 -6.07 -8.46
CA LEU A 209 -0.96 -6.73 -8.25
C LEU A 209 -1.29 -7.74 -9.36
N ARG A 210 -0.79 -7.49 -10.57
CA ARG A 210 -1.04 -8.31 -11.77
C ARG A 210 0.03 -9.35 -12.05
N ASP A 211 0.99 -9.49 -11.15
CA ASP A 211 2.00 -10.52 -11.21
C ASP A 211 1.41 -11.84 -10.69
N ASP A 212 1.49 -12.88 -11.52
CA ASP A 212 0.98 -14.21 -11.23
C ASP A 212 1.97 -15.05 -10.40
N SER A 213 3.15 -14.51 -10.10
CA SER A 213 4.11 -15.11 -9.18
C SER A 213 3.51 -15.24 -7.79
N VAL A 214 3.65 -16.44 -7.22
CA VAL A 214 3.38 -16.76 -5.81
C VAL A 214 4.64 -16.88 -4.99
N VAL A 215 5.79 -16.64 -5.63
CA VAL A 215 7.07 -16.76 -4.98
C VAL A 215 7.36 -15.40 -4.35
N ALA A 216 7.34 -15.33 -3.02
CA ALA A 216 7.59 -14.09 -2.29
C ALA A 216 8.88 -13.42 -2.75
N ARG A 217 9.94 -14.20 -3.00
CA ARG A 217 11.23 -13.71 -3.50
C ARG A 217 11.17 -13.01 -4.86
N LYS A 218 10.09 -13.13 -5.64
CA LYS A 218 9.95 -12.52 -6.98
C LYS A 218 8.88 -11.44 -7.08
N ASN A 219 8.00 -11.35 -6.08
CA ASN A 219 6.94 -10.37 -6.05
C ASN A 219 7.15 -9.40 -4.88
N PRO A 220 7.50 -8.13 -5.13
CA PRO A 220 7.74 -7.13 -4.09
C PRO A 220 6.59 -6.95 -3.09
N LEU A 221 5.34 -7.10 -3.51
CA LEU A 221 4.18 -6.94 -2.62
C LEU A 221 4.03 -8.14 -1.68
N LEU A 222 4.18 -9.37 -2.19
CA LEU A 222 4.17 -10.58 -1.36
C LEU A 222 5.38 -10.62 -0.42
N TRP A 223 6.57 -10.26 -0.93
CA TRP A 223 7.79 -10.10 -0.13
C TRP A 223 7.59 -9.13 1.03
N TRP A 224 7.04 -7.94 0.76
CA TRP A 224 6.81 -6.94 1.79
C TRP A 224 5.75 -7.38 2.80
N THR A 225 4.70 -8.07 2.34
CA THR A 225 3.71 -8.66 3.24
C THR A 225 4.38 -9.67 4.19
N ALA A 226 5.28 -10.51 3.68
CA ALA A 226 6.06 -11.44 4.51
C ALA A 226 6.95 -10.72 5.53
N VAL A 227 7.60 -9.61 5.13
CA VAL A 227 8.38 -8.77 6.06
C VAL A 227 7.50 -8.21 7.18
N LEU A 228 6.31 -7.66 6.85
CA LEU A 228 5.38 -7.14 7.86
C LEU A 228 4.88 -8.23 8.81
N VAL A 229 4.58 -9.42 8.29
CA VAL A 229 4.13 -10.57 9.09
C VAL A 229 5.25 -11.07 10.00
N ARG A 230 6.45 -11.32 9.46
CA ARG A 230 7.63 -11.76 10.22
C ARG A 230 7.97 -10.78 11.33
N SER A 231 7.98 -9.48 11.01
CA SER A 231 8.17 -8.39 11.96
C SER A 231 7.16 -8.45 13.11
N SER A 232 5.88 -8.65 12.81
CA SER A 232 4.81 -8.67 13.82
C SER A 232 4.92 -9.85 14.79
N ILE A 233 5.51 -10.97 14.37
CA ILE A 233 5.72 -12.16 15.21
C ILE A 233 7.11 -12.25 15.84
N SER A 234 8.06 -11.35 15.53
CA SER A 234 9.34 -11.32 16.25
C SER A 234 9.09 -11.13 17.76
N GLY A 235 9.97 -11.68 18.60
CA GLY A 235 9.78 -11.68 20.06
C GLY A 235 9.83 -10.29 20.71
N GLU A 236 9.76 -10.22 22.04
CA GLU A 236 10.15 -9.01 22.79
C GLU A 236 11.69 -8.88 22.88
N ASP A 237 12.40 -10.01 22.84
CA ASP A 237 13.87 -10.09 22.85
C ASP A 237 14.50 -9.78 21.48
N GLU A 238 13.75 -10.01 20.40
CA GLU A 238 14.07 -9.53 19.06
C GLU A 238 13.36 -8.18 18.94
N GLU A 239 14.02 -7.08 19.33
CA GLU A 239 13.49 -5.72 19.15
C GLU A 239 12.85 -5.62 17.76
N ASP A 240 11.51 -5.55 17.67
CA ASP A 240 10.82 -5.56 16.39
C ASP A 240 11.00 -4.19 15.73
N PHE A 241 12.09 -4.04 15.01
CA PHE A 241 12.54 -2.74 14.51
C PHE A 241 11.70 -2.18 13.36
N ILE A 242 10.99 -3.03 12.63
CA ILE A 242 10.19 -2.61 11.48
C ILE A 242 8.80 -2.16 11.93
N SER A 243 8.14 -2.94 12.79
CA SER A 243 6.77 -2.67 13.23
C SER A 243 6.67 -1.97 14.59
N ARG A 244 7.63 -2.21 15.50
CA ARG A 244 7.70 -1.64 16.86
C ARG A 244 8.91 -0.72 17.09
N GLY A 245 9.81 -0.60 16.13
CA GLY A 245 11.11 0.05 16.31
C GLY A 245 11.02 1.55 16.63
N THR A 246 11.71 1.96 17.70
CA THR A 246 11.75 3.34 18.21
C THR A 246 12.69 4.26 17.43
N ILE A 247 12.69 4.18 16.10
CA ILE A 247 13.30 5.23 15.30
C ILE A 247 12.22 6.30 15.15
N SER A 248 12.46 7.49 15.71
CA SER A 248 11.51 8.61 15.85
C SER A 248 10.86 9.16 14.56
N MET A 249 11.04 8.48 13.43
CA MET A 249 10.54 8.80 12.10
C MET A 249 10.16 7.55 11.29
N ASN A 250 9.83 6.42 11.94
CA ASN A 250 9.31 5.22 11.26
C ASN A 250 8.13 5.61 10.37
N MET A 251 8.10 5.09 9.14
CA MET A 251 6.99 5.30 8.21
C MET A 251 5.77 4.51 8.63
N LEU A 252 6.01 3.32 9.17
CA LEU A 252 4.98 2.42 9.61
C LEU A 252 4.43 2.92 10.94
N PRO A 253 3.12 3.20 11.01
CA PRO A 253 2.50 3.56 12.28
C PRO A 253 2.54 2.35 13.21
N PRO A 254 3.04 2.50 14.45
CA PRO A 254 3.14 1.39 15.39
C PRO A 254 1.76 0.89 15.84
N ASP A 255 0.76 1.77 15.87
CA ASP A 255 -0.60 1.53 16.35
C ASP A 255 -1.51 0.78 15.35
N VAL A 256 -0.94 0.15 14.31
CA VAL A 256 -1.68 -0.60 13.29
C VAL A 256 -1.41 -2.10 13.45
N SER A 257 -2.47 -2.86 13.74
CA SER A 257 -2.43 -4.32 13.87
C SER A 257 -1.99 -5.01 12.58
N ILE A 258 -1.51 -6.27 12.65
CA ILE A 258 -1.17 -7.02 11.43
C ILE A 258 -2.39 -7.22 10.53
N SER A 259 -3.57 -7.46 11.10
CA SER A 259 -4.83 -7.55 10.34
C SER A 259 -5.10 -6.27 9.55
N ASP A 260 -4.97 -5.09 10.18
CA ASP A 260 -5.20 -3.80 9.52
C ASP A 260 -4.14 -3.50 8.46
N ARG A 261 -2.89 -3.93 8.64
CA ARG A 261 -1.82 -3.79 7.62
C ARG A 261 -2.14 -4.59 6.37
N VAL A 262 -2.58 -5.84 6.54
CA VAL A 262 -2.98 -6.70 5.42
C VAL A 262 -4.28 -6.19 4.78
N GLU A 263 -5.22 -5.68 5.59
CA GLU A 263 -6.42 -5.01 5.08
C GLU A 263 -6.08 -3.77 4.26
N ALA A 264 -5.09 -2.98 4.66
CA ALA A 264 -4.62 -1.81 3.90
C ALA A 264 -4.10 -2.18 2.52
N ILE A 265 -3.36 -3.29 2.41
CA ILE A 265 -2.94 -3.85 1.11
C ILE A 265 -4.20 -4.18 0.31
N GLY A 266 -5.08 -4.98 0.90
CA GLY A 266 -6.29 -5.40 0.23
C GLY A 266 -7.23 -4.26 -0.19
N HIS A 267 -7.32 -3.18 0.58
CA HIS A 267 -8.15 -2.03 0.30
C HIS A 267 -7.66 -1.29 -0.95
N TYR A 268 -6.39 -0.90 -0.97
CA TYR A 268 -5.82 -0.17 -2.10
C TYR A 268 -5.68 -1.02 -3.36
N SER A 269 -5.53 -2.34 -3.24
CA SER A 269 -5.63 -3.23 -4.41
C SER A 269 -6.97 -3.04 -5.15
N LYS A 270 -8.09 -2.94 -4.41
CA LYS A 270 -9.42 -2.74 -5.02
C LYS A 270 -9.49 -1.39 -5.74
N VAL A 271 -8.99 -0.33 -5.10
CA VAL A 271 -8.94 1.03 -5.66
C VAL A 271 -8.10 1.08 -6.96
N LEU A 272 -6.90 0.50 -6.93
CA LEU A 272 -5.97 0.49 -8.07
C LEU A 272 -6.48 -0.35 -9.25
N ILE A 273 -7.00 -1.55 -8.98
CA ILE A 273 -7.56 -2.43 -10.02
C ILE A 273 -8.82 -1.83 -10.63
N LEU A 274 -9.68 -1.18 -9.84
CA LEU A 274 -10.88 -0.51 -10.36
C LEU A 274 -10.51 0.59 -11.37
N ASP A 275 -9.54 1.45 -11.03
CA ASP A 275 -9.07 2.51 -11.93
C ASP A 275 -8.37 1.95 -13.18
N SER A 276 -7.50 0.96 -13.00
CA SER A 276 -6.76 0.32 -14.10
C SER A 276 -7.71 -0.39 -15.08
N ALA A 277 -8.65 -1.19 -14.56
CA ALA A 277 -9.64 -1.90 -15.38
C ALA A 277 -10.50 -0.93 -16.19
N PHE A 278 -10.93 0.18 -15.59
CA PHE A 278 -11.70 1.19 -16.33
C PHE A 278 -10.87 1.87 -17.42
N THR A 279 -9.63 2.25 -17.09
CA THR A 279 -8.72 2.91 -18.03
C THR A 279 -8.44 2.01 -19.24
N GLU A 280 -8.11 0.75 -19.02
CA GLU A 280 -7.84 -0.22 -20.08
C GLU A 280 -9.08 -0.58 -20.89
N TRP A 281 -10.23 -0.70 -20.23
CA TRP A 281 -11.48 -0.92 -20.94
C TRP A 281 -11.77 0.23 -21.93
N ARG A 282 -11.54 1.46 -21.48
CA ARG A 282 -11.78 2.68 -22.26
C ARG A 282 -10.81 2.81 -23.44
N THR A 283 -9.53 2.50 -23.25
CA THR A 283 -8.48 2.68 -24.28
C THR A 283 -8.23 1.45 -25.14
N GLY A 284 -8.65 0.26 -24.70
CA GLY A 284 -8.24 -1.02 -25.30
C GLY A 284 -8.91 -1.39 -26.62
N ARG A 285 -9.94 -0.66 -27.09
CA ARG A 285 -10.57 -0.93 -28.40
C ARG A 285 -11.04 0.35 -29.10
N PRO A 286 -10.80 0.48 -30.42
CA PRO A 286 -11.39 1.55 -31.24
C PRO A 286 -12.92 1.53 -31.14
N GLY A 287 -13.54 2.71 -31.01
CA GLY A 287 -15.00 2.87 -30.93
C GLY A 287 -15.61 2.77 -29.54
N ARG A 288 -14.80 2.55 -28.48
CA ARG A 288 -15.27 2.64 -27.08
C ARG A 288 -15.28 4.06 -26.52
N GLU A 289 -14.80 5.05 -27.27
CA GLU A 289 -14.76 6.46 -26.85
C GLU A 289 -16.15 6.97 -26.47
N ALA A 290 -17.16 6.75 -27.32
CA ALA A 290 -18.53 7.16 -27.05
C ALA A 290 -19.15 6.46 -25.81
N TRP A 291 -18.81 5.19 -25.58
CA TRP A 291 -19.25 4.47 -24.36
C TRP A 291 -18.50 4.95 -23.11
N GLY A 292 -17.22 5.29 -23.25
CA GLY A 292 -16.42 5.88 -22.19
C GLY A 292 -16.96 7.25 -21.78
N GLU A 293 -17.37 8.07 -22.74
CA GLU A 293 -18.02 9.36 -22.48
C GLU A 293 -19.39 9.21 -21.80
N GLU A 294 -20.20 8.22 -22.19
CA GLU A 294 -21.46 7.87 -21.52
C GLU A 294 -21.20 7.56 -20.04
N ILE A 295 -20.30 6.63 -19.74
CA ILE A 295 -19.98 6.23 -18.37
C ILE A 295 -19.37 7.41 -17.59
N ALA A 296 -18.44 8.15 -18.18
CA ALA A 296 -17.82 9.30 -17.52
C ALA A 296 -18.86 10.38 -17.18
N ARG A 297 -19.83 10.63 -18.06
CA ARG A 297 -20.93 11.57 -17.80
C ARG A 297 -21.75 11.11 -16.60
N ASP A 298 -22.16 9.83 -16.59
CA ASP A 298 -22.95 9.26 -15.51
C ASP A 298 -22.22 9.28 -14.15
N LEU A 299 -20.91 8.96 -14.14
CA LEU A 299 -20.07 9.03 -12.95
C LEU A 299 -19.92 10.47 -12.45
N ASN A 300 -19.78 11.44 -13.36
CA ASN A 300 -19.61 12.86 -13.01
C ASN A 300 -20.90 13.54 -12.53
N MET A 301 -22.07 12.92 -12.73
CA MET A 301 -23.33 13.40 -12.16
C MET A 301 -23.45 13.12 -10.65
N MET A 302 -22.56 12.32 -10.08
CA MET A 302 -22.60 11.98 -8.65
C MET A 302 -22.02 13.10 -7.79
N ASN A 303 -22.80 13.52 -6.79
CA ASN A 303 -22.33 14.43 -5.77
C ASN A 303 -21.62 13.66 -4.64
N ASN A 304 -20.32 13.91 -4.50
CA ASN A 304 -19.51 13.33 -3.42
C ASN A 304 -19.14 14.34 -2.32
N GLU A 305 -19.75 15.52 -2.28
CA GLU A 305 -19.51 16.53 -1.24
C GLU A 305 -19.75 16.00 0.19
N TRP A 306 -20.59 14.96 0.33
CA TRP A 306 -20.89 14.32 1.61
C TRP A 306 -19.64 13.83 2.32
N PHE A 307 -18.60 13.40 1.61
CA PHE A 307 -17.38 12.87 2.22
C PHE A 307 -16.54 13.98 2.90
N ASN A 308 -16.79 15.26 2.58
CA ASN A 308 -16.12 16.42 3.19
C ASN A 308 -16.89 16.98 4.40
N GLN A 309 -18.07 16.44 4.72
CA GLN A 309 -18.92 16.96 5.80
C GLN A 309 -18.50 16.33 7.13
N GLU A 310 -18.00 17.14 8.05
CA GLU A 310 -17.72 16.70 9.43
C GLU A 310 -19.02 16.24 10.12
N GLY A 311 -19.06 14.98 10.57
CA GLY A 311 -20.26 14.36 11.14
C GLY A 311 -21.34 13.99 10.13
N GLY A 312 -21.03 14.02 8.83
CA GLY A 312 -21.90 13.52 7.77
C GLY A 312 -22.12 12.00 7.85
N GLN A 313 -23.02 11.50 7.01
CA GLN A 313 -23.25 10.06 6.85
C GLN A 313 -23.01 9.67 5.40
N ARG A 314 -22.45 8.47 5.21
CA ARG A 314 -22.38 7.83 3.90
C ARG A 314 -23.82 7.64 3.37
N PRO A 315 -24.12 8.04 2.13
CA PRO A 315 -25.42 7.78 1.53
C PRO A 315 -25.76 6.29 1.54
N ASP A 316 -27.02 5.95 1.85
CA ASP A 316 -27.48 4.55 1.82
C ASP A 316 -27.42 4.00 0.39
N ASP A 317 -26.72 2.89 0.20
CA ASP A 317 -26.59 2.17 -1.07
C ASP A 317 -27.95 1.83 -1.69
N ARG A 318 -28.99 1.64 -0.88
CA ARG A 318 -30.37 1.38 -1.35
C ARG A 318 -30.98 2.55 -2.12
N LEU A 319 -30.40 3.75 -1.99
CA LEU A 319 -30.85 4.94 -2.70
C LEU A 319 -30.19 5.10 -4.07
N ASP A 320 -29.21 4.26 -4.42
CA ASP A 320 -28.62 4.28 -5.76
C ASP A 320 -29.63 3.74 -6.80
N ARG A 321 -30.16 4.64 -7.62
CA ARG A 321 -31.17 4.31 -8.65
C ARG A 321 -30.55 3.91 -9.98
N ARG A 322 -29.22 3.91 -10.11
CA ARG A 322 -28.55 3.60 -11.37
C ARG A 322 -28.64 2.10 -11.64
N THR A 323 -29.37 1.75 -12.70
CA THR A 323 -29.64 0.35 -13.05
C THR A 323 -28.48 -0.33 -13.79
N CYS A 324 -27.54 0.46 -14.34
CA CYS A 324 -26.40 -0.03 -15.12
C CYS A 324 -26.79 -0.99 -16.27
N GLN A 325 -27.97 -0.83 -16.85
CA GLN A 325 -28.52 -1.74 -17.88
C GLN A 325 -28.08 -1.42 -19.31
N SER A 326 -27.50 -0.23 -19.55
CA SER A 326 -27.01 0.14 -20.89
C SER A 326 -25.95 -0.84 -21.37
N THR A 327 -25.77 -0.95 -22.69
CA THR A 327 -24.74 -1.82 -23.25
C THR A 327 -23.34 -1.42 -22.79
N ALA A 328 -23.06 -0.11 -22.67
CA ALA A 328 -21.80 0.39 -22.14
C ALA A 328 -21.58 -0.07 -20.68
N TRP A 329 -22.59 0.13 -19.82
CA TRP A 329 -22.53 -0.28 -18.42
C TRP A 329 -22.34 -1.78 -18.23
N ARG A 330 -23.08 -2.62 -18.96
CA ARG A 330 -22.89 -4.08 -18.89
C ARG A 330 -21.48 -4.49 -19.29
N ARG A 331 -20.94 -3.91 -20.36
CA ARG A 331 -19.60 -4.22 -20.87
C ARG A 331 -18.47 -3.78 -19.94
N VAL A 332 -18.61 -2.65 -19.26
CA VAL A 332 -17.59 -2.20 -18.30
C VAL A 332 -17.65 -3.05 -17.02
N LEU A 333 -18.85 -3.38 -16.54
CA LEU A 333 -19.02 -4.24 -15.36
C LEU A 333 -18.49 -5.66 -15.59
N GLU A 334 -18.76 -6.25 -16.76
CA GLU A 334 -18.18 -7.55 -17.17
C GLU A 334 -16.65 -7.51 -17.14
N HIS A 335 -16.04 -6.40 -17.60
CA HIS A 335 -14.59 -6.26 -17.61
C HIS A 335 -14.01 -6.04 -16.21
N ILE A 336 -14.67 -5.23 -15.36
CA ILE A 336 -14.29 -5.04 -13.95
C ILE A 336 -14.36 -6.37 -13.19
N GLU A 337 -15.40 -7.16 -13.43
CA GLU A 337 -15.53 -8.50 -12.84
C GLU A 337 -14.40 -9.42 -13.27
N GLN A 338 -14.07 -9.43 -14.57
CA GLN A 338 -12.97 -10.22 -15.12
C GLN A 338 -11.62 -9.83 -14.51
N GLU A 339 -11.28 -8.54 -14.51
CA GLU A 339 -10.03 -8.03 -13.95
C GLU A 339 -9.96 -8.25 -12.43
N GLY A 340 -11.06 -7.98 -11.72
CA GLY A 340 -11.15 -8.23 -10.28
C GLY A 340 -10.94 -9.70 -9.94
N SER A 341 -11.60 -10.61 -10.66
CA SER A 341 -11.49 -12.05 -10.39
C SER A 341 -10.09 -12.58 -10.69
N MET A 342 -9.42 -11.99 -11.68
CA MET A 342 -8.06 -12.37 -12.06
C MET A 342 -7.02 -11.90 -11.03
N TRP A 343 -7.19 -10.68 -10.49
CA TRP A 343 -6.11 -9.99 -9.77
C TRP A 343 -6.37 -9.70 -8.28
N LEU A 344 -7.60 -9.81 -7.78
CA LEU A 344 -7.93 -9.44 -6.39
C LEU A 344 -8.07 -10.61 -5.41
N GLY A 345 -7.80 -11.83 -5.86
CA GLY A 345 -7.48 -12.95 -4.97
C GLY A 345 -8.46 -14.13 -4.95
N GLN A 346 -9.45 -14.21 -5.85
CA GLN A 346 -10.23 -15.44 -6.02
C GLN A 346 -9.46 -16.59 -6.68
N LYS A 347 -8.34 -16.28 -7.35
CA LYS A 347 -7.48 -17.28 -7.96
C LYS A 347 -6.43 -17.75 -6.96
N ASP A 348 -6.56 -19.00 -6.53
CA ASP A 348 -5.53 -19.71 -5.78
C ASP A 348 -4.19 -19.59 -6.49
N LYS A 349 -3.12 -19.47 -5.71
CA LYS A 349 -1.76 -19.32 -6.24
C LYS A 349 -1.59 -18.06 -7.10
N THR A 350 -2.03 -16.92 -6.59
CA THR A 350 -1.59 -15.60 -7.02
C THR A 350 -1.07 -14.82 -5.80
N THR A 351 -0.26 -13.77 -6.00
CA THR A 351 0.19 -12.91 -4.90
C THR A 351 -0.99 -12.41 -4.06
N MET A 352 -2.01 -11.84 -4.70
CA MET A 352 -3.19 -11.37 -3.97
C MET A 352 -4.02 -12.51 -3.36
N GLY A 353 -4.07 -13.69 -4.00
CA GLY A 353 -4.69 -14.88 -3.41
C GLY A 353 -4.07 -15.26 -2.07
N GLU A 354 -2.73 -15.27 -1.96
CA GLU A 354 -2.05 -15.57 -0.69
C GLU A 354 -2.24 -14.50 0.37
N ILE A 355 -2.22 -13.22 -0.02
CA ILE A 355 -2.47 -12.09 0.90
C ILE A 355 -3.93 -12.14 1.41
N ARG A 356 -4.88 -12.52 0.56
CA ARG A 356 -6.30 -12.71 0.95
C ARG A 356 -6.50 -13.91 1.85
N ARG A 357 -5.80 -15.01 1.57
CA ARG A 357 -5.81 -16.19 2.44
C ARG A 357 -5.37 -15.81 3.86
N LEU A 358 -4.29 -15.04 3.99
CA LEU A 358 -3.84 -14.51 5.28
C LEU A 358 -4.91 -13.64 5.95
N LEU A 359 -5.46 -12.65 5.24
CA LEU A 359 -6.48 -11.75 5.80
C LEU A 359 -7.73 -12.50 6.29
N SER A 360 -8.18 -13.49 5.52
CA SER A 360 -9.32 -14.34 5.88
C SER A 360 -9.06 -15.12 7.17
N LEU A 361 -7.87 -15.72 7.30
CA LEU A 361 -7.47 -16.44 8.50
C LEU A 361 -7.40 -15.52 9.73
N LEU A 362 -6.82 -14.32 9.59
CA LEU A 362 -6.74 -13.33 10.67
C LEU A 362 -8.14 -12.87 11.13
N ARG A 363 -9.04 -12.58 10.19
CA ARG A 363 -10.44 -12.23 10.48
C ARG A 363 -11.22 -13.35 11.17
N GLY A 364 -10.90 -14.61 10.86
CA GLY A 364 -11.55 -15.78 11.47
C GLY A 364 -11.27 -15.95 12.96
N VAL A 365 -10.22 -15.31 13.47
CA VAL A 365 -9.80 -15.39 14.88
C VAL A 365 -10.01 -14.05 15.61
N GLY A 366 -10.28 -12.99 14.85
CA GLY A 366 -10.62 -11.66 15.34
C GLY A 366 -12.02 -11.51 15.93
N ASN A 367 -12.95 -12.43 15.61
CA ASN A 367 -14.37 -12.38 15.99
C ASN A 367 -14.71 -13.18 17.24
#